data_AF-A0A519QRB7-F1
#
_entry.id   AF-A0A519QRB7-F1
#
_cell.length_a   1.000
_cell.length_b   1.000
_cell.length_c   1.000
_cell.angle_alpha   90.00
_cell.angle_beta   90.00
_cell.angle_gamma   90.00
#
_symmetry.space_group_name_H-M   'P 1'
#
loop_
_entity.id
_entity.type
_entity.pdbx_description
1 polymer ?
#
loop_
_entity_poly.entity_id
_entity_poly.type
_entity_poly.pdbx_seq_one_letter_code
_entity_poly.pdbx_strand_id
1 'polypeptide(L)'
;MKTNLITLALLTFAFSVSAQKYEFKTIKEIDTEPVQAQGITGTCWSFSSTSFLEAEIIRIKGKKIDLSEMYNVRHTYPKKARNYLMRQGKAQFGEGGLNHDVINSAKIAGLVPQSVFSGYTNGATKYDHSKMVEELEVLMKKYANPEVKLDPKWKTEVNAILDQYIGSDVTEFIFEGKKYTPKSFLEMTQLKLDDYVTISSFTHE
;
A
#
# COMPACT_ATOMS: atom_id res chain seq x y z
N MET A 1 -4.75 47.31 -43.21
CA MET A 1 -4.50 45.91 -42.80
C MET A 1 -4.06 45.73 -41.33
N LYS A 2 -3.60 46.76 -40.60
CA LYS A 2 -3.19 46.61 -39.18
C LYS A 2 -4.36 46.67 -38.18
N THR A 3 -5.48 47.31 -38.54
CA THR A 3 -6.61 47.53 -37.64
C THR A 3 -7.46 46.28 -37.41
N ASN A 4 -7.51 45.34 -38.37
CA ASN A 4 -8.32 44.11 -38.28
C ASN A 4 -7.65 42.98 -37.46
N LEU A 5 -6.33 43.06 -37.25
CA LEU A 5 -5.59 42.08 -36.45
C LEU A 5 -5.78 42.29 -34.94
N ILE A 6 -5.98 43.55 -34.52
CA ILE A 6 -6.20 43.90 -33.10
C ILE A 6 -7.60 43.44 -32.65
N THR A 7 -8.60 43.56 -33.52
CA THR A 7 -9.98 43.13 -33.21
C THR A 7 -10.10 41.60 -33.09
N LEU A 8 -9.34 40.85 -33.88
CA LEU A 8 -9.34 39.39 -33.81
C LEU A 8 -8.63 38.85 -32.55
N ALA A 9 -7.56 39.52 -32.09
CA ALA A 9 -6.85 39.17 -30.86
C ALA A 9 -7.68 39.45 -29.57
N LEU A 10 -8.51 40.49 -29.59
CA LEU A 10 -9.43 40.80 -28.48
C LEU A 10 -10.60 39.82 -28.38
N LEU A 11 -11.08 39.25 -29.50
CA LEU A 11 -12.13 38.23 -29.47
C LEU A 11 -11.62 36.88 -28.92
N THR A 12 -10.35 36.53 -29.15
CA THR A 12 -9.76 35.28 -28.65
C THR A 12 -9.49 35.29 -27.14
N PHE A 13 -9.35 36.45 -26.51
CA PHE A 13 -9.13 36.57 -25.06
C PHE A 13 -10.44 36.42 -24.25
N ALA A 14 -11.59 36.64 -24.89
CA ALA A 14 -12.90 36.55 -24.24
C ALA A 14 -13.41 35.09 -24.10
N PHE A 15 -12.84 34.15 -24.85
CA PHE A 15 -13.05 32.71 -24.63
C PHE A 15 -12.04 32.17 -23.63
N SER A 16 -11.99 32.79 -22.44
CA SER A 16 -11.50 32.05 -21.27
C SER A 16 -12.50 30.93 -21.04
N VAL A 17 -12.11 29.72 -21.44
CA VAL A 17 -12.85 28.49 -21.18
C VAL A 17 -13.01 28.37 -19.67
N SER A 18 -14.11 28.89 -19.12
CA SER A 18 -14.55 28.52 -17.79
C SER A 18 -14.91 27.04 -17.86
N ALA A 19 -13.95 26.18 -17.54
CA ALA A 19 -14.25 24.82 -17.16
C ALA A 19 -15.33 24.91 -16.07
N GLN A 20 -16.49 24.33 -16.34
CA GLN A 20 -17.65 24.34 -15.45
C GLN A 20 -17.19 23.84 -14.07
N LYS A 21 -17.29 24.70 -13.04
CA LYS A 21 -16.91 24.31 -11.68
C LYS A 21 -17.85 23.20 -11.23
N TYR A 22 -17.30 22.05 -10.88
CA TYR A 22 -18.08 20.98 -10.26
C TYR A 22 -18.42 21.38 -8.83
N GLU A 23 -19.71 21.39 -8.51
CA GLU A 23 -20.21 21.54 -7.15
C GLU A 23 -20.70 20.18 -6.64
N PHE A 24 -20.07 19.69 -5.58
CA PHE A 24 -20.45 18.44 -4.94
C PHE A 24 -21.22 18.74 -3.65
N LYS A 25 -22.34 18.04 -3.44
CA LYS A 25 -23.11 18.08 -2.20
C LYS A 25 -22.99 16.73 -1.49
N THR A 26 -22.45 16.76 -0.27
CA THR A 26 -22.42 15.57 0.59
C THR A 26 -23.84 15.17 0.98
N ILE A 27 -24.24 13.95 0.63
CA ILE A 27 -25.51 13.36 1.05
C ILE A 27 -25.32 12.50 2.30
N LYS A 28 -24.21 11.76 2.34
CA LYS A 28 -23.79 10.93 3.46
C LYS A 28 -22.27 10.90 3.49
N GLU A 29 -21.72 10.98 4.69
CA GLU A 29 -20.29 10.88 4.96
C GLU A 29 -20.04 9.70 5.89
N ILE A 30 -18.95 9.00 5.68
CA ILE A 30 -18.48 7.91 6.53
C ILE A 30 -17.17 8.38 7.15
N ASP A 31 -17.02 8.18 8.46
CA ASP A 31 -15.82 8.58 9.16
C ASP A 31 -14.60 7.80 8.66
N THR A 32 -13.52 8.53 8.38
CA THR A 32 -12.21 7.97 8.00
C THR A 32 -11.09 8.64 8.79
N GLU A 33 -9.91 8.05 8.71
CA GLU A 33 -8.67 8.75 9.05
C GLU A 33 -8.30 9.79 7.97
N PRO A 34 -7.37 10.71 8.25
CA PRO A 34 -6.85 11.67 7.29
C PRO A 34 -6.29 11.04 6.02
N VAL A 35 -6.23 11.84 4.95
CA VAL A 35 -5.63 11.41 3.68
C VAL A 35 -4.13 11.15 3.86
N GLN A 36 -3.69 9.97 3.41
CA GLN A 36 -2.30 9.54 3.43
C GLN A 36 -1.63 9.67 2.04
N ALA A 37 -0.30 9.69 2.01
CA ALA A 37 0.48 9.84 0.78
C ALA A 37 1.41 8.65 0.55
N GLN A 38 1.13 7.84 -0.49
CA GLN A 38 1.94 6.67 -0.82
C GLN A 38 3.31 6.98 -1.44
N GLY A 39 3.58 8.25 -1.77
CA GLY A 39 4.85 8.68 -2.37
C GLY A 39 5.16 8.01 -3.71
N ILE A 40 6.45 7.78 -3.96
CA ILE A 40 6.98 7.12 -5.17
C ILE A 40 6.99 5.61 -4.92
N THR A 41 5.79 5.03 -4.87
CA THR A 41 5.58 3.60 -4.67
C THR A 41 4.37 3.10 -5.44
N GLY A 42 4.35 1.81 -5.76
CA GLY A 42 3.21 1.09 -6.32
C GLY A 42 2.31 0.43 -5.27
N THR A 43 2.13 1.05 -4.10
CA THR A 43 1.51 0.41 -2.92
C THR A 43 0.07 0.88 -2.62
N CYS A 44 -0.63 1.45 -3.59
CA CYS A 44 -2.01 1.95 -3.43
C CYS A 44 -2.98 0.91 -2.83
N TRP A 45 -2.79 -0.37 -3.15
CA TRP A 45 -3.55 -1.50 -2.60
C TRP A 45 -3.42 -1.59 -1.08
N SER A 46 -2.24 -1.27 -0.54
CA SER A 46 -1.97 -1.24 0.89
C SER A 46 -2.62 -0.02 1.53
N PHE A 47 -2.42 1.18 0.97
CA PHE A 47 -3.01 2.41 1.50
C PHE A 47 -4.54 2.41 1.48
N SER A 48 -5.15 2.05 0.35
CA SER A 48 -6.61 2.00 0.24
C SER A 48 -7.24 0.95 1.16
N SER A 49 -6.63 -0.23 1.28
CA SER A 49 -7.17 -1.29 2.12
C SER A 49 -6.92 -1.05 3.61
N THR A 50 -5.79 -0.45 3.98
CA THR A 50 -5.54 0.00 5.35
C THR A 50 -6.56 1.06 5.74
N SER A 51 -6.78 2.09 4.91
CA SER A 51 -7.80 3.11 5.14
C SER A 51 -9.21 2.53 5.30
N PHE A 52 -9.54 1.49 4.51
CA PHE A 52 -10.78 0.74 4.70
C PHE A 52 -10.85 0.03 6.06
N LEU A 53 -9.78 -0.64 6.49
CA LEU A 53 -9.72 -1.28 7.81
C LEU A 53 -9.84 -0.25 8.95
N GLU A 54 -9.23 0.93 8.82
CA GLU A 54 -9.36 2.01 9.80
C GLU A 54 -10.80 2.49 9.92
N ALA A 55 -11.49 2.72 8.80
CA ALA A 55 -12.91 3.05 8.79
C ALA A 55 -13.77 1.95 9.44
N GLU A 56 -13.41 0.68 9.25
CA GLU A 56 -14.07 -0.45 9.91
C GLU A 56 -13.82 -0.49 11.43
N ILE A 57 -12.61 -0.13 11.89
CA ILE A 57 -12.31 0.01 13.31
C ILE A 57 -13.14 1.15 13.91
N ILE A 58 -13.26 2.28 13.20
CA ILE A 58 -14.14 3.37 13.63
C ILE A 58 -15.60 2.87 13.71
N ARG A 59 -16.09 2.15 12.70
CA ARG A 59 -17.47 1.63 12.68
C ARG A 59 -17.77 0.65 13.82
N ILE A 60 -16.85 -0.28 14.10
CA ILE A 60 -17.06 -1.38 15.06
C ILE A 60 -16.76 -0.94 16.49
N LYS A 61 -15.71 -0.13 16.68
CA LYS A 61 -15.14 0.18 18.00
C LYS A 61 -15.21 1.67 18.36
N GLY A 62 -15.52 2.54 17.41
CA GLY A 62 -15.53 3.99 17.63
C GLY A 62 -14.14 4.59 17.85
N LYS A 63 -13.08 3.87 17.48
CA LYS A 63 -11.70 4.27 17.75
C LYS A 63 -10.97 4.64 16.46
N LYS A 64 -10.29 5.79 16.50
CA LYS A 64 -9.36 6.25 15.48
C LYS A 64 -7.97 5.70 15.74
N ILE A 65 -7.40 5.01 14.76
CA ILE A 65 -6.09 4.35 14.81
C ILE A 65 -5.47 4.51 13.43
N ASP A 66 -4.33 5.21 13.37
CA ASP A 66 -3.46 5.28 12.21
C ASP A 66 -2.66 3.98 12.08
N LEU A 67 -3.03 3.12 11.13
CA LEU A 67 -2.46 1.80 10.91
C LEU A 67 -1.30 1.88 9.90
N SER A 68 -0.28 1.05 10.11
CA SER A 68 0.85 1.00 9.18
C SER A 68 0.50 0.30 7.87
N GLU A 69 0.55 1.03 6.76
CA GLU A 69 0.50 0.44 5.43
C GLU A 69 1.78 -0.37 5.16
N MET A 70 2.92 0.17 5.54
CA MET A 70 4.21 -0.43 5.23
C MET A 70 4.42 -1.77 5.95
N TYR A 71 3.77 -1.98 7.10
CA TYR A 71 3.77 -3.28 7.76
C TYR A 71 3.10 -4.36 6.90
N ASN A 72 2.03 -4.01 6.18
CA ASN A 72 1.38 -4.93 5.24
C ASN A 72 2.25 -5.18 4.01
N VAL A 73 2.93 -4.16 3.48
CA VAL A 73 3.91 -4.29 2.40
C VAL A 73 5.04 -5.25 2.80
N ARG A 74 5.62 -5.04 4.00
CA ARG A 74 6.71 -5.85 4.58
C ARG A 74 6.39 -7.34 4.65
N HIS A 75 5.14 -7.69 4.93
CA HIS A 75 4.67 -9.06 5.07
C HIS A 75 4.15 -9.68 3.77
N THR A 76 3.80 -8.85 2.79
CA THR A 76 3.32 -9.29 1.48
C THR A 76 4.47 -9.61 0.53
N TYR A 77 5.53 -8.79 0.50
CA TYR A 77 6.63 -8.94 -0.47
C TYR A 77 7.34 -10.30 -0.41
N PRO A 78 7.64 -10.89 0.77
CA PRO A 78 8.19 -12.24 0.84
C PRO A 78 7.27 -13.33 0.24
N LYS A 79 5.94 -13.14 0.30
CA LYS A 79 4.97 -14.07 -0.31
C LYS A 79 4.95 -13.91 -1.82
N LYS A 80 5.04 -12.68 -2.33
CA LYS A 80 5.18 -12.39 -3.77
C LYS A 80 6.48 -12.99 -4.33
N ALA A 81 7.59 -12.82 -3.62
CA ALA A 81 8.87 -13.43 -3.95
C ALA A 81 8.74 -14.96 -4.04
N ARG A 82 8.09 -15.60 -3.05
CA ARG A 82 7.80 -17.03 -3.10
C ARG A 82 6.98 -17.41 -4.33
N ASN A 83 5.89 -16.70 -4.62
CA ASN A 83 5.02 -16.99 -5.76
C ASN A 83 5.78 -16.86 -7.10
N TYR A 84 6.61 -15.83 -7.24
CA TYR A 84 7.49 -15.64 -8.38
C TYR A 84 8.42 -16.83 -8.61
N LEU A 85 9.10 -17.30 -7.56
CA LEU A 85 10.01 -18.45 -7.62
C LEU A 85 9.29 -19.76 -7.92
N MET A 86 8.18 -20.02 -7.24
CA MET A 86 7.40 -21.26 -7.44
C MET A 86 6.80 -21.33 -8.84
N ARG A 87 6.69 -20.19 -9.54
CA ARG A 87 6.25 -20.09 -10.92
C ARG A 87 7.41 -19.86 -11.90
N GLN A 88 8.65 -20.20 -11.49
CA GLN A 88 9.83 -20.15 -12.35
C GLN A 88 10.03 -18.79 -13.02
N GLY A 89 9.76 -17.71 -12.28
CA GLY A 89 9.89 -16.33 -12.76
C GLY A 89 8.78 -15.86 -13.70
N LYS A 90 7.72 -16.64 -13.89
CA LYS A 90 6.59 -16.30 -14.78
C LYS A 90 5.43 -15.58 -14.08
N ALA A 91 5.50 -15.41 -12.77
CA ALA A 91 4.55 -14.57 -12.05
C ALA A 91 4.95 -13.10 -12.15
N GLN A 92 4.01 -12.19 -11.92
CA GLN A 92 4.37 -10.80 -11.68
C GLN A 92 5.10 -10.65 -10.34
N PHE A 93 6.24 -9.98 -10.36
CA PHE A 93 6.96 -9.55 -9.17
C PHE A 93 7.24 -8.05 -9.27
N GLY A 94 6.59 -7.28 -8.41
CA GLY A 94 6.65 -5.83 -8.39
C GLY A 94 5.81 -5.29 -7.23
N GLU A 95 5.65 -3.97 -7.16
CA GLU A 95 5.03 -3.31 -6.01
C GLU A 95 3.52 -3.53 -5.91
N GLY A 96 2.82 -3.51 -7.04
CA GLY A 96 1.36 -3.55 -7.11
C GLY A 96 0.75 -4.86 -6.58
N GLY A 97 -0.34 -4.76 -5.85
CA GLY A 97 -1.07 -5.87 -5.24
C GLY A 97 -2.57 -5.62 -5.27
N LEU A 98 -3.32 -6.39 -4.49
CA LEU A 98 -4.77 -6.29 -4.42
C LEU A 98 -5.22 -6.23 -2.95
N ASN A 99 -6.48 -5.84 -2.73
CA ASN A 99 -6.98 -5.58 -1.37
C ASN A 99 -6.89 -6.82 -0.46
N HIS A 100 -7.02 -8.02 -1.03
CA HIS A 100 -6.87 -9.27 -0.28
C HIS A 100 -5.45 -9.49 0.26
N ASP A 101 -4.43 -8.83 -0.31
CA ASP A 101 -3.06 -8.92 0.20
C ASP A 101 -2.95 -8.32 1.60
N VAL A 102 -3.63 -7.20 1.87
CA VAL A 102 -3.70 -6.61 3.22
C VAL A 102 -4.44 -7.52 4.19
N ILE A 103 -5.57 -8.10 3.77
CA ILE A 103 -6.33 -9.05 4.60
C ILE A 103 -5.47 -10.29 4.93
N ASN A 104 -4.79 -10.85 3.94
CA ASN A 104 -3.90 -12.00 4.11
C ASN A 104 -2.69 -11.66 4.98
N SER A 105 -2.10 -10.49 4.79
CA SER A 105 -1.03 -9.96 5.63
C SER A 105 -1.48 -9.87 7.08
N ALA A 106 -2.61 -9.22 7.36
CA ALA A 106 -3.14 -9.09 8.72
C ALA A 106 -3.47 -10.47 9.35
N LYS A 107 -4.01 -11.41 8.56
CA LYS A 107 -4.24 -12.80 9.01
C LYS A 107 -2.97 -13.55 9.36
N ILE A 108 -1.81 -13.23 8.77
CA ILE A 108 -0.54 -13.92 9.02
C ILE A 108 0.32 -13.17 10.05
N ALA A 109 0.47 -11.86 9.89
CA ALA A 109 1.37 -11.01 10.65
C ALA A 109 0.65 -10.25 11.77
N GLY A 110 -0.59 -9.84 11.56
CA GLY A 110 -1.31 -8.95 12.47
C GLY A 110 -1.30 -7.51 11.94
N LEU A 111 -1.56 -6.55 12.83
CA LEU A 111 -1.54 -5.13 12.50
C LEU A 111 -0.66 -4.39 13.49
N VAL A 112 -0.12 -3.25 13.07
CA VAL A 112 0.62 -2.33 13.94
C VAL A 112 0.22 -0.90 13.63
N PRO A 113 0.27 0.02 14.61
CA PRO A 113 0.14 1.45 14.35
C PRO A 113 1.27 1.99 13.48
N GLN A 114 1.00 3.06 12.73
CA GLN A 114 1.99 3.77 11.93
C GLN A 114 3.15 4.31 12.78
N SER A 115 2.90 4.66 14.05
CA SER A 115 3.92 5.09 15.01
C SER A 115 4.90 3.99 15.43
N VAL A 116 4.54 2.72 15.21
CA VAL A 116 5.35 1.55 15.56
C VAL A 116 6.17 1.08 14.35
N PHE A 117 5.58 1.11 13.16
CA PHE A 117 6.26 0.77 11.92
C PHE A 117 5.88 1.79 10.86
N SER A 118 6.72 2.79 10.62
CA SER A 118 6.42 3.79 9.60
C SER A 118 6.80 3.34 8.19
N GLY A 119 7.76 2.43 8.07
CA GLY A 119 8.41 2.13 6.79
C GLY A 119 9.43 3.18 6.34
N TYR A 120 9.64 4.25 7.11
CA TYR A 120 10.71 5.20 6.84
C TYR A 120 12.04 4.72 7.42
N THR A 121 13.05 4.65 6.57
CA THR A 121 14.43 4.37 6.96
C THR A 121 15.34 5.55 6.60
N ASN A 122 16.52 5.63 7.21
CA ASN A 122 17.57 6.59 6.83
C ASN A 122 17.13 8.08 6.85
N GLY A 123 16.23 8.46 7.75
CA GLY A 123 15.73 9.83 7.87
C GLY A 123 14.77 10.26 6.75
N ALA A 124 14.25 9.31 5.98
CA ALA A 124 13.23 9.60 4.97
C ALA A 124 11.96 10.17 5.59
N THR A 125 11.31 11.08 4.87
CA THR A 125 10.02 11.69 5.23
C THR A 125 8.94 11.47 4.16
N LYS A 126 9.31 10.78 3.08
CA LYS A 126 8.45 10.39 1.96
C LYS A 126 8.87 9.00 1.50
N TYR A 127 7.90 8.21 1.05
CA TYR A 127 8.19 6.89 0.50
C TYR A 127 8.77 6.99 -0.90
N ASP A 128 9.86 6.26 -1.13
CA ASP A 128 10.43 6.00 -2.44
C ASP A 128 11.01 4.58 -2.44
N HIS A 129 10.35 3.68 -3.16
CA HIS A 129 10.72 2.27 -3.22
C HIS A 129 11.55 1.91 -4.45
N SER A 130 11.91 2.89 -5.30
CA SER A 130 12.52 2.64 -6.60
C SER A 130 13.77 1.74 -6.50
N LYS A 131 14.67 2.06 -5.56
CA LYS A 131 15.89 1.27 -5.31
C LYS A 131 15.62 -0.10 -4.70
N MET A 132 14.70 -0.17 -3.73
CA MET A 132 14.31 -1.43 -3.10
C MET A 132 13.77 -2.41 -4.16
N VAL A 133 12.93 -1.93 -5.06
CA VAL A 133 12.30 -2.75 -6.10
C VAL A 133 13.32 -3.22 -7.11
N GLU A 134 14.24 -2.36 -7.54
CA GLU A 134 15.34 -2.73 -8.43
C GLU A 134 16.20 -3.86 -7.81
N GLU A 135 16.63 -3.69 -6.56
CA GLU A 135 17.44 -4.70 -5.86
C GLU A 135 16.68 -6.02 -5.69
N LEU A 136 15.41 -5.96 -5.28
CA LEU A 136 14.56 -7.15 -5.17
C LEU A 136 14.39 -7.84 -6.53
N GLU A 137 14.18 -7.10 -7.63
CA GLU A 137 13.99 -7.70 -8.95
C GLU A 137 15.25 -8.43 -9.43
N VAL A 138 16.43 -7.81 -9.28
CA VAL A 138 17.72 -8.44 -9.60
C VAL A 138 17.90 -9.72 -8.78
N LEU A 139 17.63 -9.65 -7.47
CA LEU A 139 17.71 -10.80 -6.57
C LEU A 139 16.77 -11.93 -7.01
N MET A 140 15.52 -11.59 -7.30
CA MET A 140 14.51 -12.59 -7.63
C MET A 140 14.80 -13.28 -8.96
N LYS A 141 15.28 -12.54 -9.97
CA LYS A 141 15.69 -13.11 -11.27
C LYS A 141 16.83 -14.13 -11.11
N LYS A 142 17.81 -13.85 -10.26
CA LYS A 142 18.90 -14.79 -9.93
C LYS A 142 18.36 -16.13 -9.42
N TYR A 143 17.37 -16.12 -8.54
CA TYR A 143 16.80 -17.34 -7.94
C TYR A 143 15.73 -18.03 -8.78
N ALA A 144 15.12 -17.34 -9.73
CA ALA A 144 14.06 -17.89 -10.57
C ALA A 144 14.57 -18.79 -11.72
N ASN A 145 15.89 -18.89 -11.92
CA ASN A 145 16.45 -19.72 -12.98
C ASN A 145 16.15 -21.22 -12.74
N PRO A 146 15.35 -21.87 -13.60
CA PRO A 146 14.99 -23.28 -13.43
C PRO A 146 16.17 -24.25 -13.60
N GLU A 147 17.28 -23.82 -14.21
CA GLU A 147 18.49 -24.61 -14.39
C GLU A 147 19.30 -24.73 -13.09
N VAL A 148 19.02 -23.89 -12.10
CA VAL A 148 19.74 -23.84 -10.83
C VAL A 148 18.85 -24.38 -9.72
N LYS A 149 19.40 -25.26 -8.88
CA LYS A 149 18.70 -25.72 -7.68
C LYS A 149 18.41 -24.52 -6.77
N LEU A 150 17.13 -24.31 -6.46
CA LEU A 150 16.70 -23.20 -5.61
C LEU A 150 17.33 -23.28 -4.22
N ASP A 151 18.23 -22.33 -3.92
CA ASP A 151 18.87 -22.20 -2.61
C ASP A 151 17.93 -21.43 -1.65
N PRO A 152 17.59 -21.97 -0.47
CA PRO A 152 16.71 -21.31 0.50
C PRO A 152 17.20 -19.95 1.01
N LYS A 153 18.46 -19.57 0.78
CA LYS A 153 19.02 -18.25 1.14
C LYS A 153 18.26 -17.06 0.56
N TRP A 154 17.51 -17.26 -0.53
CA TRP A 154 16.66 -16.20 -1.10
C TRP A 154 15.74 -15.56 -0.05
N LYS A 155 15.25 -16.33 0.94
CA LYS A 155 14.39 -15.81 2.01
C LYS A 155 15.10 -14.78 2.88
N THR A 156 16.34 -15.09 3.26
CA THR A 156 17.14 -14.21 4.10
C THR A 156 17.58 -12.97 3.32
N GLU A 157 17.97 -13.14 2.05
CA GLU A 157 18.38 -12.04 1.17
C GLU A 157 17.21 -11.09 0.86
N VAL A 158 16.00 -11.60 0.63
CA VAL A 158 14.79 -10.77 0.48
C VAL A 158 14.52 -9.98 1.76
N ASN A 159 14.53 -10.63 2.93
CA ASN A 159 14.28 -9.92 4.19
C ASN A 159 15.35 -8.86 4.48
N ALA A 160 16.62 -9.11 4.16
CA ALA A 160 17.68 -8.13 4.35
C ALA A 160 17.45 -6.84 3.52
N ILE A 161 17.02 -6.98 2.26
CA ILE A 161 16.66 -5.82 1.43
C ILE A 161 15.45 -5.09 2.04
N LEU A 162 14.42 -5.81 2.48
CA LEU A 162 13.27 -5.17 3.12
C LEU A 162 13.65 -4.43 4.41
N ASP A 163 14.48 -5.05 5.26
CA ASP A 163 14.94 -4.44 6.51
C ASP A 163 15.71 -3.14 6.26
N GLN A 164 16.53 -3.10 5.19
CA GLN A 164 17.29 -1.93 4.78
C GLN A 164 16.41 -0.76 4.33
N TYR A 165 15.32 -1.03 3.60
CA TYR A 165 14.55 -0.02 2.89
C TYR A 165 13.21 0.36 3.53
N ILE A 166 12.58 -0.57 4.24
CA ILE A 166 11.29 -0.35 4.88
C ILE A 166 11.29 -0.75 6.36
N GLY A 167 12.43 -1.16 6.90
CA GLY A 167 12.61 -1.45 8.32
C GLY A 167 12.37 -2.92 8.71
N SER A 168 12.90 -3.27 9.87
CA SER A 168 12.82 -4.62 10.43
C SER A 168 11.46 -4.93 11.03
N ASP A 169 11.10 -6.21 11.01
CA ASP A 169 9.83 -6.69 11.56
C ASP A 169 9.66 -6.36 13.06
N VAL A 170 8.41 -6.28 13.50
CA VAL A 170 8.01 -5.88 14.85
C VAL A 170 7.48 -7.10 15.60
N THR A 171 8.11 -7.46 16.70
CA THR A 171 7.68 -8.57 17.55
C THR A 171 6.75 -8.11 18.68
N GLU A 172 7.06 -6.95 19.28
CA GLU A 172 6.32 -6.36 20.38
C GLU A 172 6.43 -4.82 20.37
N PHE A 173 5.40 -4.16 20.89
CA PHE A 173 5.36 -2.71 21.02
C PHE A 173 4.42 -2.28 22.14
N ILE A 174 4.51 -1.02 22.56
CA ILE A 174 3.59 -0.40 23.50
C ILE A 174 2.63 0.50 22.73
N PHE A 175 1.34 0.34 22.97
CA PHE A 175 0.30 1.23 22.47
C PHE A 175 -0.62 1.59 23.63
N GLU A 176 -0.80 2.89 23.89
CA GLU A 176 -1.61 3.41 25.02
C GLU A 176 -1.29 2.76 26.36
N GLY A 177 0.01 2.62 26.66
CA GLY A 177 0.49 2.07 27.93
C GLY A 177 0.32 0.56 28.09
N LYS A 178 -0.15 -0.17 27.06
CA LYS A 178 -0.25 -1.63 27.07
C LYS A 178 0.71 -2.24 26.06
N LYS A 179 1.31 -3.37 26.44
CA LYS A 179 2.18 -4.16 25.58
C LYS A 179 1.34 -5.02 24.64
N TYR A 180 1.66 -5.00 23.35
CA TYR A 180 1.03 -5.80 22.31
C TYR A 180 2.07 -6.53 21.46
N THR A 181 1.65 -7.63 20.86
CA THR A 181 2.23 -8.15 19.62
C THR A 181 1.34 -7.67 18.46
N PRO A 182 1.82 -7.70 17.21
CA PRO A 182 0.97 -7.34 16.07
C PRO A 182 -0.35 -8.15 16.01
N LYS A 183 -0.32 -9.40 16.49
CA LYS A 183 -1.50 -10.27 16.59
C LYS A 183 -2.48 -9.85 17.68
N SER A 184 -2.00 -9.62 18.90
CA SER A 184 -2.89 -9.18 19.97
C SER A 184 -3.40 -7.75 19.73
N PHE A 185 -2.66 -6.94 18.96
CA PHE A 185 -3.14 -5.63 18.50
C PHE A 185 -4.28 -5.77 17.48
N LEU A 186 -4.16 -6.67 16.49
CA LEU A 186 -5.27 -6.99 15.58
C LEU A 186 -6.51 -7.44 16.37
N GLU A 187 -6.37 -8.35 17.34
CA GLU A 187 -7.48 -8.77 18.19
C GLU A 187 -8.12 -7.59 18.95
N MET A 188 -7.29 -6.67 19.44
CA MET A 188 -7.77 -5.45 20.11
C MET A 188 -8.62 -4.59 19.18
N THR A 189 -8.35 -4.55 17.87
CA THR A 189 -9.18 -3.79 16.91
C THR A 189 -10.59 -4.35 16.73
N GLN A 190 -10.85 -5.60 17.11
CA GLN A 190 -12.09 -6.35 16.88
C GLN A 190 -12.44 -6.61 15.41
N LEU A 191 -11.52 -6.35 14.48
CA LEU A 191 -11.69 -6.72 13.08
C LEU A 191 -11.80 -8.24 12.94
N LYS A 192 -12.86 -8.70 12.29
CA LYS A 192 -13.03 -10.09 11.87
C LYS A 192 -12.67 -10.18 10.40
N LEU A 193 -11.41 -10.55 10.12
CA LEU A 193 -10.87 -10.54 8.77
C LEU A 193 -11.54 -11.54 7.80
N ASP A 194 -12.38 -12.46 8.31
CA ASP A 194 -13.20 -13.37 7.51
C ASP A 194 -14.54 -12.76 7.07
N ASP A 195 -14.93 -11.61 7.62
CA ASP A 195 -16.17 -10.91 7.24
C ASP A 195 -16.04 -10.14 5.91
N TYR A 196 -14.80 -9.96 5.41
CA TYR A 196 -14.52 -9.20 4.20
C TYR A 196 -14.43 -10.09 2.95
N VAL A 197 -15.20 -9.73 1.93
CA VAL A 197 -15.25 -10.44 0.64
C VAL A 197 -14.80 -9.55 -0.51
N THR A 198 -14.17 -10.15 -1.52
CA THR A 198 -13.85 -9.46 -2.78
C THR A 198 -14.96 -9.72 -3.79
N ILE A 199 -15.51 -8.67 -4.37
CA ILE A 199 -16.59 -8.75 -5.35
C ILE A 199 -16.08 -8.22 -6.69
N SER A 200 -16.48 -8.87 -7.78
CA SER A 200 -16.20 -8.43 -9.14
C SER A 200 -17.38 -8.74 -10.06
N SER A 201 -17.39 -8.17 -11.27
CA SER A 201 -18.48 -8.33 -12.25
C SER A 201 -17.92 -8.35 -13.68
N PHE A 202 -18.00 -9.50 -14.35
CA PHE A 202 -17.51 -9.71 -15.70
C PHE A 202 -18.48 -10.60 -16.50
N THR A 203 -18.43 -10.51 -17.84
CA THR A 203 -19.25 -11.30 -18.78
C THR A 203 -18.39 -12.11 -19.74
N HIS A 204 -17.19 -12.53 -19.33
CA HIS A 204 -16.24 -13.21 -20.23
C HIS A 204 -16.76 -14.60 -20.61
N GLU A 205 -16.61 -14.95 -21.90
CA GLU A 205 -16.75 -16.31 -22.44
C GLU A 205 -15.44 -17.10 -22.29
#